data_AF-A0A2N5ZIF9-F1
#
_entry.id   AF-A0A2N5ZIF9-F1
#
_cell.length_a   1.000
_cell.length_b   1.000
_cell.length_c   1.000
_cell.angle_alpha   90.00
_cell.angle_beta   90.00
_cell.angle_gamma   90.00
#
_symmetry.space_group_name_H-M   'P 1'
#
loop_
_entity.id
_entity.type
_entity.pdbx_description
1 polymer ?
#
loop_
_entity_poly.entity_id
_entity_poly.type
_entity_poly.pdbx_seq_one_letter_code
_entity_poly.pdbx_strand_id
1 'polypeptide(L)'
;MRFYTSIADNYEYIFPYKQFKVDFIDSFLKKGSNILDIGCDIGDLSNGLEEDNKIENLIELYPITKYQIGQILHETGYKDIEFFSDFKGNDFKKDALPLVFKAVKE
;
A
#
# COMPACT_ATOMS: atom_id res chain seq x y z
N MET A 1 -7.64 -5.55 18.81
CA MET A 1 -6.32 -5.45 18.14
C MET A 1 -5.34 -4.67 19.04
N ARG A 2 -4.79 -5.28 20.09
CA ARG A 2 -4.09 -4.57 21.20
C ARG A 2 -2.78 -3.85 20.81
N PHE A 3 -2.09 -4.31 19.77
CA PHE A 3 -0.80 -3.75 19.35
C PHE A 3 -0.95 -2.34 18.76
N TYR A 4 -1.82 -2.14 17.76
CA TYR A 4 -2.01 -0.83 17.13
C TYR A 4 -2.57 0.22 18.10
N THR A 5 -3.49 -0.19 18.99
CA THR A 5 -3.96 0.68 20.07
C THR A 5 -2.82 1.11 21.00
N SER A 6 -1.83 0.24 21.25
CA SER A 6 -0.70 0.57 22.14
C SER A 6 0.30 1.56 21.53
N ILE A 7 0.28 1.77 20.22
CA ILE A 7 1.21 2.67 19.51
C ILE A 7 0.50 3.87 18.86
N ALA A 8 -0.82 3.98 19.01
CA ALA A 8 -1.63 4.99 18.34
C ALA A 8 -1.14 6.43 18.61
N ASP A 9 -0.78 6.74 19.85
CA ASP A 9 -0.29 8.08 20.23
C ASP A 9 1.03 8.47 19.55
N ASN A 10 1.78 7.50 19.02
CA ASN A 10 3.07 7.73 18.34
C ASN A 10 2.99 7.35 16.85
N TYR A 11 1.79 7.15 16.30
CA TYR A 11 1.63 6.56 14.98
C TYR A 11 2.29 7.40 13.87
N GLU A 12 2.07 8.71 13.87
CA GLU A 12 2.69 9.65 12.93
C GLU A 12 4.23 9.65 13.00
N TYR A 13 4.79 9.46 14.20
CA TYR A 13 6.24 9.38 14.38
C TYR A 13 6.83 8.07 13.87
N ILE A 14 6.08 6.97 14.01
CA ILE A 14 6.50 5.63 13.55
C ILE A 14 6.34 5.52 12.02
N PHE A 15 5.30 6.13 11.46
CA PHE A 15 4.94 6.03 10.05
C PHE A 15 4.84 7.40 9.36
N PRO A 16 5.89 8.23 9.35
CA PRO A 16 5.80 9.58 8.83
C PRO A 16 5.46 9.60 7.34
N TYR A 17 4.69 10.61 6.94
CA TYR A 17 4.47 10.96 5.54
C TYR A 17 5.79 11.20 4.82
N LYS A 18 5.92 10.67 3.59
CA LYS A 18 7.07 10.90 2.73
C LYS A 18 6.64 11.00 1.28
N GLN A 19 6.95 12.13 0.64
CA GLN A 19 6.56 12.44 -0.74
C GLN A 19 6.94 11.35 -1.75
N PHE A 20 8.11 10.70 -1.57
CA PHE A 20 8.53 9.63 -2.49
C PHE A 20 7.55 8.46 -2.57
N LYS A 21 6.71 8.23 -1.54
CA LYS A 21 5.68 7.17 -1.58
C LYS A 21 4.60 7.52 -2.61
N VAL A 22 4.20 8.79 -2.65
CA VAL A 22 3.25 9.32 -3.64
C VAL A 22 3.86 9.20 -5.03
N ASP A 23 5.08 9.69 -5.22
CA ASP A 23 5.76 9.66 -6.52
C ASP A 23 5.92 8.22 -7.06
N PHE A 24 6.24 7.28 -6.17
CA PHE A 24 6.35 5.87 -6.52
C PHE A 24 5.00 5.29 -6.97
N ILE A 25 3.93 5.53 -6.21
CA ILE A 25 2.60 5.02 -6.54
C ILE A 25 2.07 5.66 -7.82
N ASP A 26 2.21 6.98 -7.96
CA ASP A 26 1.79 7.74 -9.14
C ASP A 26 2.45 7.23 -10.43
N SER A 27 3.70 6.76 -10.35
CA SER A 27 4.40 6.16 -11.49
C SER A 27 3.72 4.92 -12.09
N PHE A 28 2.80 4.28 -11.36
CA PHE A 28 2.04 3.12 -11.83
C PHE A 28 0.59 3.44 -12.20
N LEU A 29 0.10 4.64 -11.86
CA LEU A 29 -1.29 5.01 -12.05
C LEU A 29 -1.52 5.57 -13.46
N LYS A 30 -2.69 5.26 -14.02
CA LYS A 30 -3.21 5.95 -15.20
C LYS A 30 -4.17 7.04 -14.74
N LYS A 31 -4.28 8.12 -15.50
CA LYS A 31 -5.28 9.15 -15.24
C LYS A 31 -6.69 8.52 -15.16
N GLY A 32 -7.43 8.81 -14.09
CA GLY A 32 -8.77 8.28 -13.86
C GLY A 32 -8.79 6.85 -13.31
N SER A 33 -7.71 6.40 -12.66
CA SER A 33 -7.70 5.09 -12.02
C SER A 33 -8.59 5.06 -10.77
N ASN A 34 -9.22 3.90 -10.53
CA ASN A 34 -9.85 3.62 -9.24
C ASN A 34 -8.80 3.03 -8.31
N ILE A 35 -8.59 3.67 -7.16
CA ILE A 35 -7.54 3.29 -6.20
C ILE A 35 -8.22 2.84 -4.91
N LEU A 36 -7.81 1.68 -4.41
CA LEU A 36 -8.18 1.17 -3.10
C LEU A 36 -6.98 1.32 -2.17
N ASP A 37 -7.08 2.22 -1.20
CA ASP A 37 -6.06 2.42 -0.17
C ASP A 37 -6.39 1.56 1.06
N ILE A 38 -5.61 0.49 1.29
CA ILE A 38 -5.80 -0.43 2.41
C ILE A 38 -4.79 -0.10 3.50
N GLY A 39 -5.28 0.35 4.66
CA GLY A 39 -4.41 0.80 5.76
C GLY A 39 -3.87 2.22 5.54
N CYS A 40 -4.76 3.14 5.17
CA CYS A 40 -4.50 4.53 4.78
C CYS A 40 -3.85 5.44 5.83
N ASP A 41 -3.60 4.96 7.06
CA ASP A 41 -3.24 5.79 8.22
C ASP A 41 -4.26 6.95 8.40
N ILE A 42 -3.79 8.19 8.57
CA ILE A 42 -4.59 9.41 8.59
C ILE A 42 -4.99 9.93 7.19
N GLY A 43 -4.66 9.18 6.13
CA GLY A 43 -5.05 9.50 4.75
C GLY A 43 -4.03 10.31 3.96
N ASP A 44 -2.80 10.49 4.45
CA ASP A 44 -1.81 11.37 3.79
C ASP A 44 -1.43 10.93 2.37
N LEU A 45 -1.36 9.62 2.13
CA LEU A 45 -1.13 9.09 0.79
C LEU A 45 -2.29 9.44 -0.15
N SER A 46 -3.52 9.23 0.32
CA SER A 46 -4.73 9.55 -0.42
C SER A 46 -4.81 11.06 -0.74
N ASN A 47 -4.48 11.92 0.22
CA ASN A 47 -4.44 13.38 0.03
C ASN A 47 -3.37 13.83 -0.98
N GLY A 48 -2.29 13.07 -1.14
CA GLY A 48 -1.22 13.36 -2.10
C GLY A 48 -1.54 12.95 -3.55
N LEU A 49 -2.60 12.16 -3.76
CA LEU A 49 -2.96 11.55 -5.05
C LEU A 49 -4.23 12.18 -5.68
N GLU A 50 -4.34 13.50 -5.94
CA GLU A 50 -5.53 14.10 -6.64
C GLU A 50 -5.21 15.29 -7.57
N GLU A 51 -5.90 15.49 -8.72
CA GLU A 51 -7.32 15.91 -8.90
C GLU A 51 -8.30 14.97 -9.68
N ASP A 52 -7.85 13.91 -10.37
CA ASP A 52 -8.70 13.13 -11.31
C ASP A 52 -8.92 11.64 -10.95
N ASN A 53 -8.38 11.15 -9.83
CA ASN A 53 -8.52 9.75 -9.40
C ASN A 53 -9.64 9.59 -8.36
N LYS A 54 -10.29 8.42 -8.33
CA LYS A 54 -11.29 8.10 -7.30
C LYS A 54 -10.66 7.19 -6.25
N ILE A 55 -10.57 7.69 -5.02
CA ILE A 55 -10.01 6.96 -3.88
C ILE A 55 -11.13 6.43 -3.00
N GLU A 56 -11.14 5.13 -2.74
CA GLU A 56 -12.01 4.50 -1.74
C GLU A 56 -11.17 4.00 -0.57
N ASN A 57 -11.57 4.38 0.65
CA ASN A 57 -10.81 4.13 1.86
C ASN A 57 -11.60 3.19 2.79
N LEU A 58 -11.11 1.98 3.02
CA LEU A 58 -11.80 0.97 3.82
C LEU A 58 -10.83 0.00 4.53
N ILE A 59 -11.37 -0.59 5.62
CA ILE A 59 -10.98 -1.76 6.44
C ILE A 59 -9.91 -1.65 7.56
N GLU A 60 -10.15 -2.46 8.61
CA GLU A 60 -9.25 -2.73 9.73
C GLU A 60 -7.92 -3.34 9.27
N LEU A 61 -6.86 -3.11 10.05
CA LEU A 61 -5.52 -3.64 9.75
C LEU A 61 -5.49 -5.17 9.89
N TYR A 62 -5.34 -5.87 8.76
CA TYR A 62 -5.08 -7.30 8.73
C TYR A 62 -3.57 -7.56 8.54
N PRO A 63 -2.89 -8.22 9.50
CA PRO A 63 -1.49 -8.58 9.34
C PRO A 63 -1.37 -9.70 8.30
N ILE A 64 -1.19 -9.32 7.04
CA ILE A 64 -1.05 -10.24 5.91
C ILE A 64 0.41 -10.40 5.50
N THR A 65 0.83 -11.65 5.32
CA THR A 65 2.20 -11.96 4.83
C THR A 65 2.27 -11.91 3.31
N LYS A 66 3.49 -11.80 2.76
CA LYS A 66 3.74 -11.90 1.31
C LYS A 66 3.08 -13.12 0.67
N TYR A 67 3.19 -14.28 1.33
CA TYR A 67 2.60 -15.52 0.82
C TYR A 67 1.07 -15.44 0.78
N GLN A 68 0.45 -14.96 1.86
CA GLN A 68 -1.01 -14.84 1.94
C GLN A 68 -1.55 -13.84 0.92
N ILE A 69 -0.96 -12.65 0.79
CA ILE A 69 -1.44 -11.66 -0.19
C ILE A 69 -1.23 -12.17 -1.62
N GLY A 70 -0.12 -12.85 -1.90
CA GLY A 70 0.13 -13.46 -3.21
C GLY A 70 -0.92 -14.52 -3.57
N GLN A 71 -1.34 -15.36 -2.62
CA GLN A 71 -2.43 -16.31 -2.82
C GLN A 71 -3.76 -15.61 -3.07
N ILE A 72 -4.13 -14.61 -2.25
CA ILE A 72 -5.38 -13.87 -2.42
C ILE A 72 -5.43 -13.17 -3.78
N LEU A 73 -4.36 -12.49 -4.18
CA LEU A 73 -4.28 -11.81 -5.49
C LEU A 73 -4.45 -12.79 -6.65
N HIS A 74 -3.77 -13.94 -6.59
CA HIS A 74 -3.90 -14.99 -7.58
C HIS A 74 -5.33 -15.56 -7.64
N GLU A 75 -5.93 -15.90 -6.50
CA GLU A 75 -7.29 -16.45 -6.40
C GLU A 75 -8.37 -15.44 -6.84
N THR A 76 -8.13 -14.15 -6.63
CA THR A 76 -9.05 -13.07 -7.03
C THR A 76 -8.89 -12.62 -8.49
N GLY A 77 -7.98 -13.27 -9.24
CA GLY A 77 -7.78 -13.08 -10.68
C GLY A 77 -6.86 -11.93 -11.06
N TYR A 78 -6.07 -11.39 -10.13
CA TYR A 78 -5.03 -10.41 -10.47
C TYR A 78 -3.86 -11.08 -11.18
N LYS A 79 -3.25 -10.33 -12.08
CA LYS A 79 -2.10 -10.67 -12.93
C LYS A 79 -0.97 -9.67 -12.70
N ASP A 80 0.18 -9.90 -13.34
CA ASP A 80 1.38 -9.05 -13.25
C ASP A 80 1.75 -8.67 -11.81
N ILE A 81 1.80 -9.68 -10.93
CA ILE A 81 2.08 -9.49 -9.50
C ILE A 81 3.58 -9.29 -9.29
N GLU A 82 3.95 -8.10 -8.85
CA GLU A 82 5.32 -7.70 -8.53
C GLU A 82 5.47 -7.38 -7.04
N PHE A 83 6.60 -7.74 -6.43
CA PHE A 83 6.89 -7.47 -5.02
C PHE A 83 8.20 -6.71 -4.89
N PHE A 84 8.20 -5.68 -4.05
CA PHE A 84 9.33 -4.78 -3.80
C PHE A 84 9.68 -4.72 -2.32
N SER A 85 10.95 -4.43 -2.02
CA SER A 85 11.45 -4.26 -0.65
C SER A 85 11.30 -2.84 -0.10
N ASP A 86 10.88 -1.89 -0.94
CA ASP A 86 10.65 -0.49 -0.59
C ASP A 86 9.86 0.23 -1.69
N PHE A 87 9.52 1.50 -1.43
CA PHE A 87 8.93 2.43 -2.40
C PHE A 87 9.96 3.03 -3.36
N LYS A 88 11.10 2.36 -3.59
CA LYS A 88 12.06 2.71 -4.66
C LYS A 88 12.05 1.66 -5.76
N GLY A 89 11.23 0.61 -5.63
CA GLY A 89 11.15 -0.48 -6.59
C GLY A 89 12.31 -1.47 -6.50
N ASN A 90 13.04 -1.51 -5.38
CA ASN A 90 14.10 -2.50 -5.21
C ASN A 90 13.52 -3.92 -5.10
N ASP A 91 14.26 -4.90 -5.63
CA ASP A 91 13.90 -6.31 -5.57
C ASP A 91 13.57 -6.76 -4.15
N PHE A 92 12.52 -7.56 -4.02
CA PHE A 92 12.07 -8.09 -2.73
C PHE A 92 13.21 -8.77 -1.94
N LYS A 93 13.31 -8.41 -0.66
CA LYS A 93 14.21 -9.03 0.32
C LYS A 93 13.40 -9.39 1.56
N LYS A 94 13.61 -10.61 2.08
CA LYS A 94 12.82 -11.15 3.20
C LYS A 94 12.89 -10.30 4.47
N ASP A 95 14.05 -9.70 4.71
CA ASP A 95 14.32 -8.92 5.94
C ASP A 95 14.18 -7.41 5.72
N ALA A 96 13.71 -6.99 4.55
CA ALA A 96 13.47 -5.60 4.24
C ALA A 96 12.00 -5.22 4.51
N LEU A 97 11.82 -4.02 5.05
CA LEU A 97 10.52 -3.44 5.32
C LEU A 97 10.44 -2.04 4.70
N PRO A 98 9.28 -1.65 4.14
CA PRO A 98 8.05 -2.44 4.06
C PRO A 98 7.99 -3.38 2.85
N LEU A 99 7.12 -4.40 2.91
CA LEU A 99 6.69 -5.15 1.73
C LEU A 99 5.77 -4.26 0.89
N VAL A 100 6.14 -4.01 -0.37
CA VAL A 100 5.30 -3.30 -1.34
C VAL A 100 4.96 -4.26 -2.47
N PHE A 101 3.77 -4.17 -3.06
CA PHE A 101 3.41 -4.99 -4.20
C PHE A 101 2.56 -4.22 -5.20
N LYS A 102 2.62 -4.66 -6.45
CA LYS A 102 1.77 -4.21 -7.56
C LYS A 102 1.08 -5.44 -8.14
N ALA A 103 -0.18 -5.30 -8.50
CA ALA A 103 -0.93 -6.32 -9.21
C ALA A 103 -1.99 -5.64 -10.10
N VAL A 104 -2.24 -6.20 -11.28
CA VAL A 104 -3.17 -5.65 -12.27
C VAL A 104 -4.32 -6.61 -12.47
N LYS A 105 -5.56 -6.13 -12.43
CA LYS A 105 -6.73 -6.92 -12.78
C LYS A 105 -7.10 -6.60 -14.23
N GLU A 106 -7.10 -7.62 -15.09
CA GLU A 106 -7.65 -7.51 -16.46
C GLU A 106 -9.18 -7.44 -16.45
#